data_AF-D9PKZ2-F1
#
_entry.id   AF-D9PKZ2-F1
#
_cell.length_a   1.000
_cell.length_b   1.000
_cell.length_c   1.000
_cell.angle_alpha   90.00
_cell.angle_beta   90.00
_cell.angle_gamma   90.00
#
_symmetry.space_group_name_H-M   'P 1'
#
loop_
_entity.id
_entity.type
_entity.pdbx_description
1 polymer ?
#
loop_
_entity_poly.entity_id
_entity_poly.type
_entity_poly.pdbx_seq_one_letter_code
_entity_poly.pdbx_strand_id
1 'polypeptide(L)'
;MLHGLLRVRGFTQDDAHLFIREDQIEAEMAACLRFGLDLLSFFGFANVKAFLATRPADFMGELAAWNDAEAAIKRVLDAAGMPYEVDEGGGAFYGPKIDLKIRDAIGREWQCTTFQLDFQMPQRFELEYVAQDGSRKRPIMIHRALFGSVERFIAVLIEQYAGAFPMWLAPVQARVITVSEKAEAYGREVEAVLRAADLRVEADLSADKLNAKIRRAQLEKIPYMLVVGERDMAAPGGVAANPRRQAAARGFHRRAGEDLGRGSGGPVARRWPGGFGIEYRQRAGGKSIARPGGYHGRGPVSATDNYRVGRRIRVPEVRVIGADGGQVGIVPTHEALRMAEDLGLDLVEVSPRAVPPVCRIMDFGRFKYQESKKEKASRKHQSTVVLKEIKFRPKTDTHDLDFKLKHIRRFLGEGNKVRLMIVFRGREIVHPETGQAVLDLVSKEVA
;
A
#
# COMPACT_ATOMS: atom_id res chain seq x y z
N MET A 1 -12.12 -17.65 5.60
CA MET A 1 -11.65 -16.61 6.55
C MET A 1 -10.95 -15.51 5.77
N LEU A 2 -11.32 -14.24 5.95
CA LEU A 2 -10.60 -13.08 5.38
C LEU A 2 -9.70 -12.49 6.47
N HIS A 3 -8.51 -11.99 6.12
CA HIS A 3 -7.55 -11.48 7.09
C HIS A 3 -6.70 -10.36 6.50
N GLY A 4 -6.99 -9.12 6.91
CA GLY A 4 -6.24 -7.93 6.49
C GLY A 4 -5.97 -7.89 4.99
N LEU A 5 -4.71 -7.63 4.62
CA LEU A 5 -4.23 -7.73 3.24
C LEU A 5 -3.68 -9.13 2.88
N LEU A 6 -3.47 -9.99 3.87
CA LEU A 6 -2.87 -11.32 3.68
C LEU A 6 -3.84 -12.31 3.01
N ARG A 7 -5.15 -12.16 3.27
CA ARG A 7 -6.20 -13.00 2.68
C ARG A 7 -7.44 -12.19 2.33
N VAL A 8 -7.56 -11.84 1.06
CA VAL A 8 -8.60 -10.97 0.49
C VAL A 8 -9.39 -11.70 -0.61
N ARG A 9 -10.56 -11.16 -1.00
CA ARG A 9 -11.37 -11.70 -2.12
C ARG A 9 -11.02 -11.08 -3.47
N GLY A 10 -10.79 -9.77 -3.50
CA GLY A 10 -10.28 -9.07 -4.66
C GLY A 10 -8.82 -8.74 -4.41
N PHE A 11 -7.96 -9.08 -5.35
CA PHE A 11 -6.53 -8.81 -5.29
C PHE A 11 -6.02 -8.48 -6.69
N THR A 12 -4.88 -7.80 -6.74
CA THR A 12 -4.15 -7.51 -7.97
C THR A 12 -2.86 -8.29 -7.96
N GLN A 13 -2.54 -8.95 -9.08
CA GLN A 13 -1.25 -9.62 -9.25
C GLN A 13 -0.43 -8.88 -10.31
N ASP A 14 0.89 -8.93 -10.16
CA ASP A 14 1.86 -8.59 -11.19
C ASP A 14 2.02 -9.75 -12.19
N ASP A 15 0.88 -10.28 -12.63
CA ASP A 15 0.78 -11.49 -13.42
C ASP A 15 1.26 -11.26 -14.87
N ALA A 16 1.92 -12.25 -15.43
CA ALA A 16 2.41 -12.26 -16.79
C ALA A 16 2.38 -13.69 -17.37
N HIS A 17 2.07 -13.77 -18.66
CA HIS A 17 2.04 -15.01 -19.42
C HIS A 17 3.04 -14.93 -20.57
N LEU A 18 4.06 -15.79 -20.55
CA LEU A 18 5.08 -15.86 -21.60
C LEU A 18 4.75 -17.03 -22.51
N PHE A 19 4.68 -16.79 -23.82
CA PHE A 19 4.52 -17.84 -24.82
C PHE A 19 5.88 -18.16 -25.44
N ILE A 20 6.34 -19.38 -25.22
CA ILE A 20 7.70 -19.81 -25.56
C ILE A 20 7.68 -21.08 -26.39
N ARG A 21 8.78 -21.37 -27.08
CA ARG A 21 9.00 -22.69 -27.67
C ARG A 21 9.50 -23.67 -26.62
N GLU A 22 9.36 -24.95 -26.91
CA GLU A 22 9.82 -26.05 -26.07
C GLU A 22 11.34 -26.01 -25.80
N ASP A 23 12.14 -25.64 -26.80
CA ASP A 23 13.59 -25.49 -26.65
C ASP A 23 14.00 -24.31 -25.75
N GLN A 24 13.06 -23.43 -25.37
CA GLN A 24 13.33 -22.23 -24.58
C GLN A 24 12.99 -22.37 -23.10
N ILE A 25 12.36 -23.48 -22.66
CA ILE A 25 11.86 -23.66 -21.29
C ILE A 25 12.94 -23.33 -20.25
N GLU A 26 14.11 -23.96 -20.36
CA GLU A 26 15.18 -23.77 -19.36
C GLU A 26 15.69 -22.34 -19.30
N ALA A 27 15.93 -21.74 -20.47
CA ALA A 27 16.46 -20.37 -20.56
C ALA A 27 15.48 -19.35 -19.97
N GLU A 28 14.19 -19.47 -20.29
CA GLU A 28 13.15 -18.55 -19.83
C GLU A 28 12.80 -18.76 -18.35
N MET A 29 12.78 -20.01 -17.87
CA MET A 29 12.61 -20.30 -16.44
C MET A 29 13.79 -19.79 -15.61
N ALA A 30 15.03 -19.92 -16.11
CA ALA A 30 16.21 -19.36 -15.45
C ALA A 30 16.18 -17.82 -15.42
N ALA A 31 15.76 -17.18 -16.51
CA ALA A 31 15.60 -15.73 -16.57
C ALA A 31 14.53 -15.24 -15.57
N CYS A 32 13.41 -15.96 -15.48
CA CYS A 32 12.35 -15.69 -14.51
C CYS A 32 12.86 -15.84 -13.07
N LEU A 33 13.54 -16.94 -12.75
CA LEU A 33 14.12 -17.19 -11.43
C LEU A 33 15.08 -16.08 -11.01
N ARG A 34 16.03 -15.71 -11.88
CA ARG A 34 16.98 -14.62 -11.62
C ARG A 34 16.25 -13.31 -11.33
N PHE A 35 15.26 -12.96 -12.15
CA PHE A 35 14.51 -11.72 -11.95
C PHE A 35 13.71 -11.73 -10.64
N GLY A 36 13.10 -12.86 -10.28
CA GLY A 36 12.43 -13.02 -8.99
C GLY A 36 13.37 -12.79 -7.81
N LEU A 37 14.56 -13.42 -7.84
CA LEU A 37 15.56 -13.27 -6.78
C LEU A 37 16.11 -11.84 -6.68
N ASP A 38 16.43 -11.19 -7.80
CA ASP A 38 16.92 -9.81 -7.84
C ASP A 38 15.87 -8.84 -7.26
N LEU A 39 14.61 -9.04 -7.62
CA LEU A 39 13.50 -8.23 -7.13
C LEU A 39 13.27 -8.44 -5.63
N LEU A 40 13.22 -9.68 -5.16
CA LEU A 40 13.07 -9.97 -3.72
C LEU A 40 14.24 -9.39 -2.90
N SER A 41 15.47 -9.50 -3.42
CA SER A 41 16.67 -8.91 -2.82
C SER A 41 16.58 -7.39 -2.75
N PHE A 42 16.09 -6.72 -3.80
CA PHE A 42 15.89 -5.26 -3.82
C PHE A 42 14.92 -4.78 -2.73
N PHE A 43 13.89 -5.57 -2.44
CA PHE A 43 12.95 -5.33 -1.33
C PHE A 43 13.46 -5.80 0.04
N GLY A 44 14.72 -6.23 0.14
CA GLY A 44 15.36 -6.61 1.39
C GLY A 44 15.03 -8.02 1.88
N PHE A 45 14.52 -8.91 1.03
CA PHE A 45 14.32 -10.32 1.37
C PHE A 45 15.56 -11.14 0.99
N ALA A 46 16.50 -11.26 1.93
CA ALA A 46 17.73 -12.03 1.73
C ALA A 46 17.55 -13.54 1.90
N ASN A 47 16.54 -13.97 2.67
CA ASN A 47 16.30 -15.38 2.99
C ASN A 47 15.08 -15.88 2.22
N VAL A 48 15.32 -16.33 0.99
CA VAL A 48 14.31 -16.90 0.09
C VAL A 48 14.50 -18.40 0.04
N LYS A 49 13.42 -19.17 0.17
CA LYS A 49 13.42 -20.62 -0.06
C LYS A 49 12.75 -20.93 -1.37
N ALA A 50 13.40 -21.77 -2.19
CA ALA A 50 12.81 -22.27 -3.42
C ALA A 50 12.16 -23.64 -3.20
N PHE A 51 11.06 -23.88 -3.90
CA PHE A 51 10.36 -25.16 -3.93
C PHE A 51 10.15 -25.58 -5.38
N LEU A 52 10.45 -26.83 -5.69
CA LEU A 52 10.02 -27.48 -6.93
C LEU A 52 8.73 -28.23 -6.65
N ALA A 53 7.61 -27.71 -7.16
CA ALA A 53 6.31 -28.33 -6.98
C ALA A 53 6.02 -29.27 -8.16
N THR A 54 5.95 -30.56 -7.87
CA THR A 54 5.87 -31.63 -8.88
C THR A 54 4.43 -32.03 -9.18
N ARG A 55 4.27 -32.92 -10.16
CA ARG A 55 3.01 -33.44 -10.66
C ARG A 55 2.09 -33.97 -9.55
N PRO A 56 0.84 -33.46 -9.44
CA PRO A 56 -0.17 -34.01 -8.53
C PRO A 56 -0.70 -35.36 -9.02
N ALA A 57 -1.47 -36.06 -8.17
CA ALA A 57 -2.15 -37.30 -8.56
C ALA A 57 -3.13 -37.09 -9.73
N ASP A 58 -3.92 -36.00 -9.67
CA ASP A 58 -4.89 -35.62 -10.70
C ASP A 58 -4.27 -34.60 -11.69
N PHE A 59 -3.33 -35.07 -12.51
CA PHE A 59 -2.69 -34.24 -13.54
C PHE A 59 -3.31 -34.44 -14.93
N MET A 60 -3.09 -33.46 -15.82
CA MET A 60 -3.51 -33.50 -17.22
C MET A 60 -2.30 -33.43 -18.15
N GLY A 61 -2.44 -33.99 -19.34
CA GLY A 61 -1.37 -34.05 -20.36
C GLY A 61 -0.53 -35.31 -20.28
N GLU A 62 0.47 -35.40 -21.15
CA GLU A 62 1.31 -36.59 -21.30
C GLU A 62 2.33 -36.71 -20.16
N LEU A 63 2.52 -37.93 -19.67
CA LEU A 63 3.47 -38.23 -18.59
C LEU A 63 4.92 -37.83 -18.97
N ALA A 64 5.29 -38.05 -20.23
CA ALA A 64 6.61 -37.71 -20.76
C ALA A 64 6.89 -36.20 -20.68
N ALA A 65 5.94 -35.37 -21.13
CA ALA A 65 6.07 -33.91 -21.08
C ALA A 65 6.24 -33.39 -19.64
N TRP A 66 5.53 -34.00 -18.69
CA TRP A 66 5.70 -33.70 -17.27
C TRP A 66 7.09 -34.06 -16.75
N ASN A 67 7.59 -35.25 -17.08
CA ASN A 67 8.92 -35.69 -16.65
C ASN A 67 10.00 -34.73 -17.21
N ASP A 68 9.86 -34.32 -18.48
CA ASP A 68 10.79 -33.39 -19.12
C ASP A 68 10.73 -32.00 -18.49
N ALA A 69 9.52 -31.51 -18.18
CA ALA A 69 9.30 -30.23 -17.52
C ALA A 69 9.88 -30.17 -16.10
N GLU A 70 9.64 -31.21 -15.30
CA GLU A 70 10.21 -31.34 -13.95
C GLU A 70 11.74 -31.41 -14.00
N ALA A 71 12.28 -32.19 -14.93
CA ALA A 71 13.73 -32.30 -15.14
C ALA A 71 14.34 -30.96 -15.59
N ALA A 72 13.65 -30.20 -16.45
CA ALA A 72 14.06 -28.87 -16.88
C ALA A 72 14.10 -27.88 -15.70
N ILE A 73 13.05 -27.83 -14.89
CA ILE A 73 13.03 -26.99 -13.67
C ILE A 73 14.16 -27.39 -12.71
N LYS A 74 14.37 -28.69 -12.52
CA LYS A 74 15.46 -29.20 -11.69
C LYS A 74 16.82 -28.70 -12.17
N ARG A 75 17.10 -28.82 -13.48
CA ARG A 75 18.35 -28.32 -14.09
C ARG A 75 18.50 -26.81 -13.92
N VAL A 76 17.42 -26.04 -14.05
CA VAL A 76 17.43 -24.58 -13.83
C VAL A 76 17.82 -24.24 -12.39
N LEU A 77 17.21 -24.91 -11.40
CA LEU A 77 17.51 -24.68 -9.98
C LEU A 77 18.94 -25.10 -9.62
N ASP A 78 19.37 -26.27 -10.11
CA ASP A 78 20.72 -26.80 -9.90
C ASP A 78 21.77 -25.85 -10.52
N ALA A 79 21.56 -25.39 -11.76
CA ALA A 79 22.46 -24.46 -12.45
C ALA A 79 22.52 -23.07 -11.80
N ALA A 80 21.42 -22.63 -11.18
CA ALA A 80 21.38 -21.40 -10.39
C ALA A 80 22.13 -21.53 -9.04
N GLY A 81 22.53 -22.76 -8.64
CA GLY A 81 23.11 -23.03 -7.33
C GLY A 81 22.15 -22.71 -6.18
N MET A 82 20.83 -22.71 -6.45
CA MET A 82 19.80 -22.36 -5.49
C MET A 82 19.35 -23.62 -4.75
N PRO A 83 19.53 -23.75 -3.42
CA PRO A 83 18.95 -24.85 -2.67
C PRO A 83 17.42 -24.81 -2.75
N TYR A 84 16.80 -25.96 -2.99
CA TYR A 84 15.34 -26.10 -3.05
C TYR A 84 14.86 -27.36 -2.33
N GLU A 85 13.60 -27.31 -1.91
CA GLU A 85 12.85 -28.46 -1.43
C GLU A 85 11.90 -28.96 -2.53
N VAL A 86 11.61 -30.26 -2.56
CA VAL A 86 10.61 -30.83 -3.46
C VAL A 86 9.27 -30.84 -2.74
N ASP A 87 8.27 -30.21 -3.34
CA ASP A 87 6.88 -30.20 -2.88
C ASP A 87 6.08 -31.22 -3.71
N GLU A 88 6.10 -32.47 -3.26
CA GLU A 88 5.50 -33.60 -3.98
C GLU A 88 4.01 -33.39 -4.22
N GLY A 89 3.61 -33.31 -5.49
CA GLY A 89 2.23 -33.06 -5.88
C GLY A 89 1.73 -31.64 -5.65
N GLY A 90 2.62 -30.69 -5.31
CA GLY A 90 2.27 -29.28 -5.12
C GLY A 90 2.06 -28.49 -6.43
N GLY A 91 2.37 -29.09 -7.58
CA GLY A 91 2.16 -28.52 -8.91
C GLY A 91 0.68 -28.32 -9.26
N ALA A 92 0.39 -27.41 -10.18
CA ALA A 92 -0.95 -27.29 -10.73
C ALA A 92 -1.28 -28.49 -11.62
N PHE A 93 -2.56 -28.81 -11.85
CA PHE A 93 -2.96 -29.95 -12.69
C PHE A 93 -2.45 -29.87 -14.15
N TYR A 94 -1.95 -28.71 -14.60
CA TYR A 94 -1.48 -28.42 -15.96
C TYR A 94 0.05 -28.23 -16.09
N GLY A 95 0.82 -28.33 -15.00
CA GLY A 95 2.29 -28.37 -15.10
C GLY A 95 3.02 -28.20 -13.76
N PRO A 96 4.35 -28.37 -13.73
CA PRO A 96 5.19 -28.14 -12.56
C PRO A 96 5.59 -26.66 -12.43
N LYS A 97 5.98 -26.24 -11.22
CA LYS A 97 6.35 -24.84 -10.92
C LYS A 97 7.52 -24.71 -9.96
N ILE A 98 8.16 -23.55 -10.05
CA ILE A 98 9.07 -23.02 -9.03
C ILE A 98 8.29 -22.05 -8.16
N ASP A 99 8.24 -22.30 -6.86
CA ASP A 99 7.67 -21.39 -5.87
C ASP A 99 8.77 -20.80 -4.98
N LEU A 100 8.80 -19.48 -4.84
CA LEU A 100 9.70 -18.81 -3.89
C LEU A 100 8.91 -18.34 -2.67
N LYS A 101 9.31 -18.84 -1.51
CA LYS A 101 8.75 -18.46 -0.22
C LYS A 101 9.69 -17.49 0.48
N ILE A 102 9.14 -16.37 0.93
CA ILE A 102 9.83 -15.40 1.77
C ILE A 102 9.42 -15.60 3.22
N ARG A 103 10.37 -15.37 4.14
CA ARG A 103 10.10 -15.43 5.57
C ARG A 103 9.88 -14.03 6.13
N ASP A 104 8.79 -13.82 6.85
CA ASP A 104 8.51 -12.54 7.51
C ASP A 104 9.30 -12.35 8.82
N ALA A 105 9.16 -11.16 9.42
CA ALA A 105 9.87 -10.77 10.64
C ALA A 105 9.57 -11.62 11.88
N ILE A 106 8.47 -12.39 11.89
CA ILE A 106 8.10 -13.31 12.98
C ILE A 106 8.27 -14.78 12.61
N GLY A 107 8.85 -15.04 11.44
CA GLY A 107 9.31 -16.35 11.02
C GLY A 107 8.30 -17.18 10.23
N ARG A 108 7.17 -16.62 9.80
CA ARG A 108 6.20 -17.31 8.93
C ARG A 108 6.67 -17.27 7.48
N GLU A 109 6.33 -18.31 6.72
CA GLU A 109 6.65 -18.40 5.30
C GLU A 109 5.45 -17.97 4.45
N TRP A 110 5.71 -17.10 3.49
CA TRP A 110 4.73 -16.60 2.54
C TRP A 110 5.19 -16.93 1.13
N GLN A 111 4.37 -17.68 0.40
CA GLN A 111 4.56 -17.83 -1.03
C GLN A 111 4.13 -16.54 -1.74
N CYS A 112 5.09 -15.92 -2.44
CA CYS A 112 4.90 -14.68 -3.17
C CYS A 112 5.18 -14.89 -4.66
N THR A 113 6.38 -15.36 -4.99
CA THR A 113 6.82 -15.52 -6.38
C THR A 113 6.51 -16.93 -6.86
N THR A 114 6.00 -17.06 -8.09
CA THR A 114 5.75 -18.36 -8.73
C THR A 114 6.05 -18.30 -10.22
N PHE A 115 6.64 -19.37 -10.74
CA PHE A 115 6.91 -19.60 -12.16
C PHE A 115 6.36 -20.97 -12.53
N GLN A 116 5.27 -21.00 -13.28
CA GLN A 116 4.46 -22.19 -13.52
C GLN A 116 4.38 -22.49 -15.01
N LEU A 117 4.79 -23.69 -15.40
CA LEU A 117 4.63 -24.16 -16.78
C LEU A 117 3.17 -24.58 -17.02
N ASP A 118 2.65 -24.29 -18.21
CA ASP A 118 1.33 -24.68 -18.65
C ASP A 118 1.37 -25.16 -20.11
N PHE A 119 1.07 -26.44 -20.27
CA PHE A 119 0.98 -27.13 -21.56
C PHE A 119 -0.47 -27.21 -22.07
N GLN A 120 -1.45 -26.97 -21.20
CA GLN A 120 -2.86 -27.22 -21.44
C GLN A 120 -3.59 -26.02 -22.02
N MET A 121 -3.41 -24.82 -21.47
CA MET A 121 -4.11 -23.64 -21.97
C MET A 121 -3.77 -23.34 -23.44
N PRO A 122 -2.49 -23.43 -23.89
CA PRO A 122 -2.19 -23.34 -25.31
C PRO A 122 -2.95 -24.36 -26.17
N GLN A 123 -3.20 -25.57 -25.67
CA GLN A 123 -3.98 -26.58 -26.37
C GLN A 123 -5.47 -26.23 -26.41
N ARG A 124 -6.04 -25.81 -25.28
CA ARG A 124 -7.47 -25.47 -25.18
C ARG A 124 -7.87 -24.25 -26.00
N PHE A 125 -6.95 -23.31 -26.19
CA PHE A 125 -7.14 -22.11 -26.99
C PHE A 125 -6.64 -22.28 -28.44
N GLU A 126 -6.19 -23.47 -28.81
CA GLU A 126 -5.67 -23.78 -30.15
C GLU A 126 -4.57 -22.79 -30.58
N LEU A 127 -3.70 -22.43 -29.64
CA LEU A 127 -2.59 -21.50 -29.90
C LEU A 127 -1.51 -22.19 -30.73
N GLU A 128 -1.00 -21.45 -31.71
CA GLU A 128 0.02 -21.93 -32.63
C GLU A 128 1.00 -20.82 -32.98
N TYR A 129 2.23 -21.20 -33.32
CA TYR A 129 3.22 -20.37 -33.98
C TYR A 129 3.77 -21.11 -35.21
N VAL A 130 4.31 -20.34 -36.16
CA VAL A 130 4.99 -20.91 -37.34
C VAL A 130 6.46 -21.12 -36.99
N ALA A 131 6.89 -22.39 -36.99
CA ALA A 131 8.27 -22.76 -36.74
C ALA A 131 9.17 -22.48 -37.96
N GLN A 132 10.49 -22.59 -37.77
CA GLN A 132 11.47 -22.28 -38.82
C GLN A 132 11.32 -23.17 -40.07
N ASP A 133 10.83 -24.40 -39.89
CA ASP A 133 10.54 -25.36 -40.97
C ASP A 133 9.18 -25.10 -41.65
N GLY A 134 8.47 -24.04 -41.27
CA GLY A 134 7.13 -23.72 -41.76
C GLY A 134 6.00 -24.54 -41.12
N SER A 135 6.31 -25.51 -40.27
CA SER A 135 5.30 -26.28 -39.54
C SER A 135 4.62 -25.41 -38.48
N ARG A 136 3.33 -25.67 -38.25
CA ARG A 136 2.59 -25.06 -37.14
C ARG A 136 2.88 -25.86 -35.87
N LYS A 137 3.41 -25.21 -34.86
CA LYS A 137 3.71 -25.80 -33.55
C LYS A 137 2.99 -25.05 -32.46
N ARG A 138 2.72 -25.73 -31.35
CA ARG A 138 2.06 -25.15 -30.18
C ARG A 138 3.09 -24.53 -29.24
N PRO A 139 2.87 -23.30 -28.74
CA PRO A 139 3.74 -22.73 -27.72
C PRO A 139 3.47 -23.37 -26.35
N ILE A 140 4.43 -23.26 -25.45
CA ILE A 140 4.27 -23.52 -24.02
C ILE A 140 4.09 -22.18 -23.33
N MET A 141 3.24 -22.15 -22.30
CA MET A 141 3.02 -20.94 -21.52
C MET A 141 3.74 -21.02 -20.18
N ILE A 142 4.39 -19.94 -19.78
CA ILE A 142 4.86 -19.73 -18.40
C ILE A 142 3.95 -18.69 -17.76
N HIS A 143 3.23 -19.07 -16.70
CA HIS A 143 2.61 -18.12 -15.79
C HIS A 143 3.63 -17.63 -14.80
N ARG A 144 3.64 -16.32 -14.56
CA ARG A 144 4.58 -15.70 -13.65
C ARG A 144 3.92 -14.61 -12.83
N ALA A 145 4.10 -14.69 -11.52
CA ALA A 145 3.92 -13.56 -10.60
C ALA A 145 5.18 -13.41 -9.74
N LEU A 146 5.72 -12.19 -9.58
CA LEU A 146 6.93 -11.94 -8.80
C LEU A 146 6.56 -11.54 -7.37
N PHE A 147 5.63 -10.60 -7.20
CA PHE A 147 5.08 -10.23 -5.89
C PHE A 147 4.02 -11.22 -5.41
N GLY A 148 3.33 -11.88 -6.36
CA GLY A 148 2.10 -12.61 -6.08
C GLY A 148 0.95 -11.62 -6.05
N SER A 149 0.10 -11.64 -5.01
CA SER A 149 -0.82 -10.52 -4.82
C SER A 149 -0.10 -9.32 -4.22
N VAL A 150 -0.30 -8.15 -4.82
CA VAL A 150 0.27 -6.89 -4.35
C VAL A 150 -0.15 -6.60 -2.91
N GLU A 151 -1.39 -6.93 -2.55
CA GLU A 151 -1.92 -6.76 -1.20
C GLU A 151 -1.13 -7.59 -0.18
N ARG A 152 -0.88 -8.88 -0.48
CA ARG A 152 -0.11 -9.75 0.42
C ARG A 152 1.34 -9.27 0.48
N PHE A 153 1.93 -8.92 -0.65
CA PHE A 153 3.31 -8.45 -0.70
C PHE A 153 3.50 -7.18 0.15
N ILE A 154 2.57 -6.22 0.06
CA ILE A 154 2.58 -5.03 0.93
C ILE A 154 2.45 -5.41 2.41
N ALA A 155 1.58 -6.35 2.78
CA ALA A 155 1.50 -6.81 4.18
C ALA A 155 2.83 -7.40 4.67
N VAL A 156 3.46 -8.26 3.88
CA VAL A 156 4.76 -8.84 4.24
C VAL A 156 5.85 -7.76 4.33
N LEU A 157 5.82 -6.76 3.45
CA LEU A 157 6.74 -5.61 3.54
C LEU A 157 6.52 -4.76 4.79
N ILE A 158 5.25 -4.51 5.18
CA ILE A 158 4.93 -3.80 6.42
C ILE A 158 5.54 -4.54 7.61
N GLU A 159 5.41 -5.85 7.66
CA GLU A 159 5.96 -6.68 8.74
C GLU A 159 7.50 -6.72 8.71
N GLN A 160 8.09 -6.93 7.53
CA GLN A 160 9.54 -6.96 7.31
C GLN A 160 10.23 -5.70 7.83
N TYR A 161 9.65 -4.53 7.54
CA TYR A 161 10.19 -3.25 7.99
C TYR A 161 9.60 -2.79 9.32
N ALA A 162 8.69 -3.55 9.93
CA ALA A 162 7.85 -3.09 11.04
C ALA A 162 7.21 -1.71 10.77
N GLY A 163 6.82 -1.40 9.52
CA GLY A 163 6.33 -0.09 9.08
C GLY A 163 7.39 1.01 8.91
N ALA A 164 8.66 0.72 9.21
CA ALA A 164 9.78 1.65 9.06
C ALA A 164 10.41 1.55 7.66
N PHE A 165 9.61 1.77 6.60
CA PHE A 165 10.04 1.58 5.21
C PHE A 165 11.33 2.32 4.83
N PRO A 166 12.09 1.81 3.83
CA PRO A 166 13.17 2.55 3.20
C PRO A 166 12.63 3.79 2.49
N MET A 167 13.46 4.82 2.34
CA MET A 167 13.06 6.14 1.82
C MET A 167 12.30 6.03 0.50
N TRP A 168 12.76 5.22 -0.44
CA TRP A 168 12.13 5.09 -1.75
C TRP A 168 10.70 4.52 -1.69
N LEU A 169 10.38 3.73 -0.66
CA LEU A 169 9.07 3.07 -0.47
C LEU A 169 8.16 3.82 0.53
N ALA A 170 8.72 4.69 1.37
CA ALA A 170 7.96 5.40 2.40
C ALA A 170 6.83 6.28 1.80
N PRO A 171 5.60 6.23 2.33
CA PRO A 171 4.48 7.04 1.82
C PRO A 171 4.78 8.54 1.86
N VAL A 172 5.39 9.00 2.95
CA VAL A 172 5.96 10.34 3.12
C VAL A 172 7.44 10.17 3.42
N GLN A 173 8.29 10.70 2.54
CA GLN A 173 9.74 10.54 2.56
C GLN A 173 10.40 11.56 3.49
N ALA A 174 9.87 12.79 3.52
CA ALA A 174 10.32 13.83 4.42
C ALA A 174 9.14 14.63 5.00
N ARG A 175 9.31 15.11 6.23
CA ARG A 175 8.40 16.04 6.91
C ARG A 175 9.14 17.34 7.15
N VAL A 176 8.67 18.45 6.57
CA VAL A 176 9.17 19.80 6.90
C VAL A 176 8.45 20.26 8.17
N ILE A 177 9.18 20.66 9.20
CA ILE A 177 8.64 20.99 10.53
C ILE A 177 9.05 22.42 10.87
N THR A 178 8.09 23.32 11.00
CA THR A 178 8.38 24.71 11.38
C THR A 178 8.53 24.87 12.89
N VAL A 179 9.54 25.65 13.30
CA VAL A 179 9.80 25.99 14.71
C VAL A 179 8.78 27.01 15.22
N SER A 180 8.31 27.92 14.36
CA SER A 180 7.36 28.98 14.69
C SER A 180 6.47 29.34 13.48
N GLU A 181 5.41 30.09 13.73
CA GLU A 181 4.52 30.63 12.67
C GLU A 181 5.29 31.52 11.67
N LYS A 182 6.35 32.20 12.13
CA LYS A 182 7.19 33.06 11.28
C LYS A 182 7.92 32.28 10.18
N ALA A 183 8.19 31.01 10.42
CA ALA A 183 8.87 30.13 9.46
C ALA A 183 7.91 29.43 8.49
N GLU A 184 6.59 29.66 8.56
CA GLU A 184 5.61 28.92 7.74
C GLU A 184 5.76 29.16 6.23
N ALA A 185 5.96 30.41 5.82
CA ALA A 185 6.17 30.75 4.41
C ALA A 185 7.40 30.01 3.85
N TYR A 186 8.50 30.02 4.61
CA TYR A 186 9.72 29.31 4.24
C TYR A 186 9.54 27.79 4.27
N GLY A 187 8.81 27.24 5.23
CA GLY A 187 8.48 25.81 5.27
C GLY A 187 7.71 25.33 4.04
N ARG A 188 6.79 26.17 3.51
CA ARG A 188 6.07 25.89 2.26
C ARG A 188 6.99 25.97 1.04
N GLU A 189 7.94 26.92 1.03
CA GLU A 189 8.96 27.01 -0.02
C GLU A 189 9.84 25.76 -0.06
N VAL A 190 10.34 25.32 1.09
CA VAL A 190 11.14 24.08 1.21
C VAL A 190 10.33 22.86 0.75
N GLU A 191 9.07 22.74 1.16
CA GLU A 191 8.18 21.68 0.67
C GLU A 191 8.04 21.73 -0.86
N ALA A 192 7.81 22.92 -1.44
CA ALA A 192 7.64 23.10 -2.87
C ALA A 192 8.91 22.71 -3.66
N VAL A 193 10.09 23.10 -3.19
CA VAL A 193 11.38 22.73 -3.79
C VAL A 193 11.57 21.20 -3.78
N LEU A 194 11.27 20.56 -2.66
CA LEU A 194 11.42 19.10 -2.54
C LEU A 194 10.40 18.35 -3.39
N ARG A 195 9.16 18.82 -3.46
CA ARG A 195 8.13 18.26 -4.35
C ARG A 195 8.49 18.46 -5.82
N ALA A 196 9.10 19.59 -6.20
CA ALA A 196 9.60 19.82 -7.55
C ALA A 196 10.74 18.86 -7.93
N ALA A 197 11.43 18.30 -6.94
CA ALA A 197 12.42 17.23 -7.09
C ALA A 197 11.82 15.80 -7.02
N ASP A 198 10.49 15.66 -7.18
CA ASP A 198 9.74 14.39 -7.16
C ASP A 198 9.81 13.63 -5.81
N LEU A 199 10.01 14.36 -4.71
CA LEU A 199 9.94 13.79 -3.36
C LEU A 199 8.54 13.90 -2.77
N ARG A 200 8.09 12.84 -2.09
CA ARG A 200 6.83 12.82 -1.32
C ARG A 200 7.05 13.49 0.03
N VAL A 201 6.88 14.80 0.09
CA VAL A 201 7.12 15.62 1.28
C VAL A 201 5.83 16.23 1.78
N GLU A 202 5.68 16.38 3.10
CA GLU A 202 4.57 17.13 3.71
C GLU A 202 5.13 18.16 4.70
N ALA A 203 4.48 19.31 4.83
CA ALA A 203 4.81 20.31 5.85
C ALA A 203 3.91 20.19 7.09
N ASP A 204 4.52 20.34 8.27
CA ASP A 204 3.89 20.41 9.59
C ASP A 204 3.98 21.84 10.13
N LEU A 205 2.98 22.63 9.73
CA LEU A 205 2.85 24.05 10.05
C LEU A 205 1.92 24.30 11.25
N SER A 206 1.60 23.29 12.06
CA SER A 206 0.69 23.49 13.19
C SER A 206 1.29 24.42 14.25
N ALA A 207 0.45 25.03 15.09
CA ALA A 207 0.91 25.79 16.27
C ALA A 207 1.41 24.89 17.42
N ASP A 208 1.57 23.58 17.20
CA ASP A 208 2.04 22.66 18.23
C ASP A 208 3.51 22.93 18.60
N LYS A 209 3.89 22.58 19.84
CA LYS A 209 5.29 22.64 20.27
C LYS A 209 6.17 21.77 19.36
N LEU A 210 7.37 22.25 19.01
CA LEU A 210 8.32 21.56 18.12
C LEU A 210 8.53 20.08 18.49
N ASN A 211 8.74 19.77 19.77
CA ASN A 211 8.92 18.39 20.22
C ASN A 211 7.69 17.50 19.97
N ALA A 212 6.49 18.06 20.02
CA ALA A 212 5.26 17.32 19.69
C ALA A 212 5.20 17.00 18.19
N LYS A 213 5.56 17.96 17.33
CA LYS A 213 5.67 17.75 15.87
C LYS A 213 6.71 16.67 15.53
N ILE A 214 7.91 16.76 16.12
CA ILE A 214 8.97 15.75 15.94
C ILE A 214 8.49 14.38 16.42
N ARG A 215 7.86 14.29 17.60
CA ARG A 215 7.34 13.03 18.14
C ARG A 215 6.28 12.42 17.22
N ARG A 216 5.37 13.23 16.65
CA ARG A 216 4.38 12.77 15.66
C ARG A 216 5.06 12.17 14.43
N ALA A 217 6.00 12.89 13.82
CA ALA A 217 6.73 12.39 12.65
C ALA A 217 7.54 11.12 12.96
N GLN A 218 8.10 10.99 14.17
CA GLN A 218 8.77 9.75 14.61
C GLN A 218 7.80 8.57 14.76
N LEU A 219 6.60 8.80 15.33
CA LEU A 219 5.56 7.78 15.48
C LEU A 219 5.02 7.31 14.12
N GLU A 220 4.91 8.22 13.15
CA GLU A 220 4.59 7.94 11.75
C GLU A 220 5.76 7.31 10.98
N LYS A 221 6.94 7.21 11.61
CA LYS A 221 8.17 6.62 11.05
C LYS A 221 8.66 7.32 9.79
N ILE A 222 8.46 8.64 9.68
CA ILE A 222 8.95 9.43 8.56
C ILE A 222 10.49 9.31 8.46
N PRO A 223 11.05 8.98 7.27
CA PRO A 223 12.49 8.80 7.11
C PRO A 223 13.32 10.05 7.44
N TYR A 224 12.88 11.24 7.00
CA TYR A 224 13.57 12.51 7.23
C TYR A 224 12.65 13.56 7.86
N MET A 225 13.11 14.23 8.91
CA MET A 225 12.44 15.39 9.49
C MET A 225 13.32 16.61 9.25
N LEU A 226 12.83 17.58 8.50
CA LEU A 226 13.54 18.81 8.13
C LEU A 226 13.02 19.94 9.02
N VAL A 227 13.78 20.34 10.03
CA VAL A 227 13.35 21.38 10.97
C VAL A 227 13.79 22.73 10.43
N VAL A 228 12.83 23.64 10.25
CA VAL A 228 13.06 24.99 9.70
C VAL A 228 12.60 26.07 10.69
N GLY A 229 13.47 27.03 10.99
CA GLY A 229 13.20 28.18 11.85
C GLY A 229 13.67 29.49 11.23
N GLU A 230 13.60 30.59 12.00
CA GLU A 230 13.94 31.92 11.46
C GLU A 230 15.42 32.03 11.04
N ARG A 231 16.31 31.24 11.64
CA ARG A 231 17.74 31.22 11.27
C ARG A 231 17.97 30.68 9.86
N ASP A 232 17.16 29.70 9.45
CA ASP A 232 17.27 29.08 8.12
C ASP A 232 16.74 30.01 7.03
N MET A 233 15.84 30.94 7.38
CA MET A 233 15.34 31.98 6.47
C MET A 233 16.44 33.00 6.10
N ALA A 234 17.35 33.28 7.04
CA ALA A 234 18.43 34.25 6.85
C ALA A 234 19.62 33.70 6.06
N ALA A 235 19.70 32.38 5.89
CA ALA A 235 20.72 31.67 5.12
C ALA A 235 20.07 30.68 4.15
N PRO A 236 19.42 31.17 3.07
CA PRO A 236 18.76 30.31 2.09
C PRO A 236 19.76 29.29 1.52
N GLY A 237 19.47 27.99 1.72
CA GLY A 237 20.29 26.87 1.24
C GLY A 237 20.70 25.86 2.31
N GLY A 238 20.52 26.14 3.61
CA GLY A 238 20.76 25.20 4.71
C GLY A 238 19.48 24.87 5.46
N VAL A 239 19.18 23.58 5.66
CA VAL A 239 18.10 23.11 6.54
C VAL A 239 18.64 22.02 7.46
N ALA A 240 18.33 22.09 8.75
CA ALA A 240 18.68 21.05 9.70
C ALA A 240 17.89 19.76 9.41
N ALA A 241 18.59 18.74 8.91
CA ALA A 241 18.01 17.42 8.67
C ALA A 241 18.21 16.52 9.90
N ASN A 242 17.11 16.01 10.45
CA ASN A 242 17.12 14.98 11.47
C ASN A 242 16.68 13.65 10.84
N PRO A 243 17.62 12.76 10.47
CA PRO A 243 17.26 11.46 9.95
C PRO A 243 16.59 10.63 11.05
N ARG A 244 15.60 9.82 10.68
CA ARG A 244 15.03 8.82 11.58
C ARG A 244 16.17 7.97 12.11
N ARG A 245 16.36 7.91 13.44
CA ARG A 245 17.26 6.93 14.05
C ARG A 245 16.81 5.55 13.57
N GLN A 246 17.62 4.92 12.71
CA GLN A 246 17.49 3.49 12.48
C GLN A 246 17.79 2.84 13.83
N ALA A 247 16.76 2.37 14.53
CA ALA A 247 16.99 1.37 15.56
C ALA A 247 17.75 0.26 14.85
N ALA A 248 18.98 0.01 15.29
CA ALA A 248 19.84 -0.99 14.70
C ALA A 248 19.07 -2.31 14.64
N ALA A 249 18.52 -2.64 13.47
CA ALA A 249 18.31 -4.01 13.08
C ALA A 249 19.72 -4.60 13.09
N ARG A 250 20.10 -5.20 14.22
CA ARG A 250 21.38 -5.87 14.41
C ARG A 250 21.55 -6.83 13.24
N GLY A 251 22.38 -6.46 12.27
CA GLY A 251 22.83 -7.34 11.19
C GLY A 251 22.74 -6.86 9.74
N PHE A 252 22.08 -5.75 9.37
CA PHE A 252 21.74 -5.56 7.94
C PHE A 252 22.05 -4.22 7.24
N HIS A 253 22.76 -3.29 7.87
CA HIS A 253 23.28 -2.12 7.16
C HIS A 253 24.77 -1.91 7.39
N ARG A 254 25.59 -2.52 6.52
CA ARG A 254 26.92 -2.01 6.19
C ARG A 254 27.13 -2.11 4.69
N ARG A 255 26.43 -1.26 3.93
CA ARG A 255 26.75 -0.78 2.57
C ARG A 255 25.58 0.03 2.00
N ALA A 256 25.41 1.25 2.47
CA ALA A 256 24.68 2.34 1.82
C ALA A 256 24.71 3.54 2.78
N GLY A 257 25.86 4.20 2.92
CA GLY A 257 26.00 5.27 3.91
C GLY A 257 27.36 5.96 4.02
N GLU A 258 28.30 5.68 3.14
CA GLU A 258 29.56 6.42 3.01
C GLU A 258 29.83 6.59 1.52
N ASP A 259 29.27 7.65 0.92
CA ASP A 259 29.82 8.29 -0.30
C ASP A 259 28.99 9.53 -0.70
N LEU A 260 28.82 10.45 0.25
CA LEU A 260 28.50 11.84 -0.07
C LEU A 260 29.43 12.73 0.77
N GLY A 261 30.69 12.81 0.34
CA GLY A 261 31.63 13.77 0.89
C GLY A 261 33.11 13.47 0.58
N ARG A 262 33.63 14.16 -0.45
CA ARG A 262 35.04 14.45 -0.79
C ARG A 262 35.76 13.49 -1.76
N GLY A 263 36.11 14.06 -2.92
CA GLY A 263 37.44 13.89 -3.52
C GLY A 263 37.61 12.82 -4.59
N SER A 264 37.65 13.26 -5.85
CA SER A 264 38.47 12.75 -6.98
C SER A 264 39.11 11.35 -6.83
N GLY A 265 38.59 10.37 -7.57
CA GLY A 265 39.23 9.07 -7.83
C GLY A 265 38.36 8.23 -8.78
N GLY A 266 38.95 7.69 -9.84
CA GLY A 266 38.24 7.01 -10.95
C GLY A 266 37.49 5.71 -10.56
N PRO A 267 36.74 5.11 -11.51
CA PRO A 267 35.81 4.03 -11.19
C PRO A 267 36.54 2.71 -10.89
N VAL A 268 36.32 2.18 -9.67
CA VAL A 268 36.73 0.82 -9.30
C VAL A 268 35.61 -0.15 -9.69
N ALA A 269 35.80 -0.83 -10.81
CA ALA A 269 34.95 -1.91 -11.29
C ALA A 269 35.17 -3.20 -10.46
N ARG A 270 34.10 -3.81 -9.94
CA ARG A 270 34.11 -5.23 -9.54
C ARG A 270 33.60 -6.07 -10.69
N ARG A 271 34.52 -6.80 -11.32
CA ARG A 271 34.32 -7.70 -12.45
C ARG A 271 33.87 -9.07 -11.94
N TRP A 272 32.74 -9.57 -12.42
CA TRP A 272 32.41 -11.00 -12.39
C TRP A 272 32.85 -11.64 -13.72
N PRO A 273 33.44 -12.85 -13.72
CA PRO A 273 33.93 -13.49 -14.92
C PRO A 273 32.76 -14.11 -15.70
N GLY A 274 32.54 -13.64 -16.93
CA GLY A 274 31.46 -14.10 -17.82
C GLY A 274 30.86 -12.91 -18.55
N GLY A 275 31.51 -12.47 -19.63
CA GLY A 275 31.20 -11.23 -20.32
C GLY A 275 29.88 -11.27 -21.10
N PHE A 276 29.04 -10.27 -20.90
CA PHE A 276 28.21 -9.57 -21.89
C PHE A 276 27.74 -8.26 -21.24
N GLY A 277 28.31 -7.13 -21.64
CA GLY A 277 28.01 -5.80 -21.09
C GLY A 277 27.05 -5.04 -22.01
N ILE A 278 25.92 -4.58 -21.48
CA ILE A 278 25.03 -3.63 -22.15
C ILE A 278 25.42 -2.22 -21.65
N GLU A 279 26.06 -1.42 -22.51
CA GLU A 279 26.33 -0.01 -22.24
C GLU A 279 25.07 0.84 -22.51
N TYR A 280 24.57 1.55 -21.49
CA TYR A 280 23.55 2.57 -21.67
C TYR A 280 24.23 3.92 -21.95
N ARG A 281 24.27 4.34 -23.21
CA ARG A 281 24.81 5.65 -23.63
C ARG A 281 23.67 6.68 -23.65
N GLN A 282 23.60 7.55 -22.64
CA GLN A 282 22.73 8.73 -22.67
C GLN A 282 23.17 9.68 -23.79
N ARG A 283 22.30 9.93 -24.77
CA ARG A 283 22.44 11.06 -25.69
C ARG A 283 21.59 12.22 -25.19
N ALA A 284 22.25 13.34 -24.92
CA ALA A 284 21.65 14.64 -24.74
C ALA A 284 21.27 15.25 -26.10
N GLY A 285 20.11 15.92 -26.15
CA GLY A 285 19.76 16.90 -27.19
C GLY A 285 18.68 16.48 -28.19
N GLY A 286 17.48 17.05 -28.07
CA GLY A 286 16.42 16.92 -29.07
C GLY A 286 15.13 17.64 -28.69
N LYS A 287 14.80 18.68 -29.45
CA LYS A 287 13.73 19.69 -29.34
C LYS A 287 12.34 19.20 -28.84
N SER A 288 11.70 20.08 -28.06
CA SER A 288 10.34 19.99 -27.54
C SER A 288 9.29 19.85 -28.64
N ILE A 289 8.47 18.80 -28.55
CA ILE A 289 7.19 18.70 -29.25
C ILE A 289 6.12 19.20 -28.27
N ALA A 290 5.37 20.23 -28.68
CA ALA A 290 4.26 20.80 -27.93
C ALA A 290 3.16 19.74 -27.70
N ARG A 291 2.70 19.60 -26.45
CA ARG A 291 1.50 18.82 -26.10
C ARG A 291 0.30 19.76 -26.02
N PRO A 292 -0.81 19.51 -26.73
CA PRO A 292 -2.04 20.27 -26.56
C PRO A 292 -2.84 19.75 -25.35
N GLY A 293 -3.51 20.67 -24.66
CA GLY A 293 -4.69 20.40 -23.83
C GLY A 293 -4.42 20.00 -22.38
N GLY A 294 -4.52 20.98 -21.48
CA GLY A 294 -4.40 20.79 -20.04
C GLY A 294 -5.55 19.96 -19.44
N TYR A 295 -5.18 19.01 -18.58
CA TYR A 295 -6.11 18.45 -17.60
C TYR A 295 -6.14 19.38 -16.38
N HIS A 296 -7.29 19.99 -16.12
CA HIS A 296 -7.54 20.66 -14.85
C HIS A 296 -7.54 19.61 -13.73
N GLY A 297 -6.54 19.70 -12.86
CA GLY A 297 -6.39 18.84 -11.69
C GLY A 297 -7.59 18.96 -10.75
N ARG A 298 -8.27 17.83 -10.49
CA ARG A 298 -9.15 17.70 -9.32
C ARG A 298 -8.26 17.51 -8.09
N GLY A 299 -8.53 18.31 -7.05
CA GLY A 299 -7.80 18.36 -5.78
C GLY A 299 -7.86 17.08 -4.94
N PRO A 300 -7.38 17.13 -3.68
CA PRO A 300 -7.07 15.95 -2.87
C PRO A 300 -8.33 15.10 -2.61
N VAL A 301 -8.19 13.79 -2.82
CA VAL A 301 -9.24 12.80 -2.61
C VAL A 301 -9.42 12.56 -1.11
N SER A 302 -10.55 13.00 -0.54
CA SER A 302 -10.91 12.69 0.86
C SER A 302 -11.47 11.28 1.00
N ALA A 303 -11.21 10.66 2.14
CA ALA A 303 -11.50 9.25 2.48
C ALA A 303 -13.01 8.89 2.68
N THR A 304 -13.91 9.39 1.81
CA THR A 304 -15.35 9.09 1.85
C THR A 304 -15.99 8.84 0.47
N ASP A 305 -15.20 8.61 -0.59
CA ASP A 305 -15.75 8.41 -1.94
C ASP A 305 -16.33 6.99 -2.14
N ASN A 306 -17.59 6.81 -1.72
CA ASN A 306 -18.39 5.60 -1.96
C ASN A 306 -19.01 5.52 -3.38
N TYR A 307 -18.82 6.54 -4.23
CA TYR A 307 -19.40 6.57 -5.57
C TYR A 307 -18.42 6.04 -6.62
N ARG A 308 -18.87 5.12 -7.46
CA ARG A 308 -18.16 4.73 -8.68
C ARG A 308 -18.58 5.67 -9.82
N VAL A 309 -17.60 6.23 -10.51
CA VAL A 309 -17.81 7.24 -11.55
C VAL A 309 -16.98 6.88 -12.79
N GLY A 310 -17.57 7.08 -13.97
CA GLY A 310 -16.93 6.87 -15.25
C GLY A 310 -16.36 5.46 -15.38
N ARG A 311 -15.11 5.37 -15.82
CA ARG A 311 -14.40 4.09 -16.07
C ARG A 311 -14.17 3.23 -14.80
N ARG A 312 -14.55 3.72 -13.61
CA ARG A 312 -14.55 2.91 -12.37
C ARG A 312 -15.77 1.99 -12.26
N ILE A 313 -16.79 2.18 -13.10
CA ILE A 313 -17.94 1.29 -13.22
C ILE A 313 -17.52 0.11 -14.12
N ARG A 314 -17.38 -1.09 -13.53
CA ARG A 314 -16.79 -2.28 -14.21
C ARG A 314 -17.80 -3.38 -14.53
N VAL A 315 -19.10 -3.11 -14.36
CA VAL A 315 -20.16 -4.06 -14.73
C VAL A 315 -20.41 -4.03 -16.24
N PRO A 316 -20.87 -5.12 -16.86
CA PRO A 316 -21.08 -5.17 -18.31
C PRO A 316 -22.25 -4.29 -18.79
N GLU A 317 -23.32 -4.20 -18.00
CA GLU A 317 -24.53 -3.44 -18.31
C GLU A 317 -24.99 -2.61 -17.11
N VAL A 318 -25.63 -1.48 -17.40
CA VAL A 318 -26.17 -0.53 -16.42
C VAL A 318 -27.53 -0.04 -16.85
N ARG A 319 -28.40 0.29 -15.88
CA ARG A 319 -29.63 1.03 -16.14
C ARG A 319 -29.31 2.53 -16.08
N VAL A 320 -29.50 3.25 -17.18
CA VAL A 320 -29.09 4.65 -17.32
C VAL A 320 -30.27 5.60 -17.17
N ILE A 321 -30.06 6.64 -16.38
CA ILE A 321 -30.89 7.84 -16.29
C ILE A 321 -30.14 8.99 -16.97
N GLY A 322 -30.78 9.63 -17.95
CA GLY A 322 -30.24 10.77 -18.69
C GLY A 322 -30.06 12.02 -17.83
N ALA A 323 -29.36 13.02 -18.38
CA ALA A 323 -29.06 14.28 -17.68
C ALA A 323 -30.31 15.13 -17.38
N ASP A 324 -31.37 14.94 -18.18
CA ASP A 324 -32.70 15.54 -18.02
C ASP A 324 -33.60 14.77 -17.04
N GLY A 325 -33.15 13.63 -16.52
CA GLY A 325 -33.92 12.74 -15.68
C GLY A 325 -34.75 11.68 -16.43
N GLY A 326 -34.67 11.66 -17.78
CA GLY A 326 -35.31 10.65 -18.62
C GLY A 326 -34.71 9.25 -18.41
N GLN A 327 -35.54 8.21 -18.52
CA GLN A 327 -35.08 6.82 -18.44
C GLN A 327 -34.55 6.40 -19.82
N VAL A 328 -33.24 6.20 -19.93
CA VAL A 328 -32.60 5.71 -21.18
C VAL A 328 -32.78 4.19 -21.31
N GLY A 329 -32.86 3.47 -20.19
CA GLY A 329 -33.05 2.02 -20.15
C GLY A 329 -31.79 1.26 -19.78
N ILE A 330 -31.76 -0.05 -20.03
CA ILE A 330 -30.59 -0.90 -19.79
C ILE A 330 -29.72 -0.88 -21.04
N VAL A 331 -28.45 -0.48 -20.88
CA VAL A 331 -27.48 -0.41 -21.97
C VAL A 331 -26.13 -0.97 -21.52
N PRO A 332 -25.26 -1.40 -22.46
CA PRO A 332 -23.88 -1.71 -22.16
C PRO A 332 -23.14 -0.53 -21.51
N THR A 333 -22.30 -0.80 -20.51
CA THR A 333 -21.60 0.26 -19.76
C THR A 333 -20.71 1.15 -20.64
N HIS A 334 -20.10 0.58 -21.68
CA HIS A 334 -19.28 1.36 -22.61
C HIS A 334 -20.12 2.38 -23.42
N GLU A 335 -21.37 2.05 -23.72
CA GLU A 335 -22.30 2.94 -24.41
C GLU A 335 -22.80 4.04 -23.48
N ALA A 336 -23.14 3.70 -22.23
CA ALA A 336 -23.46 4.66 -21.18
C ALA A 336 -22.33 5.67 -20.92
N LEU A 337 -21.07 5.20 -20.97
CA LEU A 337 -19.89 6.07 -20.82
C LEU A 337 -19.75 7.05 -21.97
N ARG A 338 -19.96 6.58 -23.20
CA ARG A 338 -19.93 7.41 -24.41
C ARG A 338 -21.04 8.46 -24.39
N MET A 339 -22.27 8.09 -24.01
CA MET A 339 -23.38 9.04 -23.84
C MET A 339 -23.06 10.15 -22.83
N ALA A 340 -22.36 9.82 -21.74
CA ALA A 340 -21.92 10.82 -20.77
C ALA A 340 -20.80 11.72 -21.33
N GLU A 341 -19.84 11.14 -22.04
CA GLU A 341 -18.72 11.84 -22.68
C GLU A 341 -19.19 12.81 -23.77
N ASP A 342 -20.14 12.40 -24.62
CA ASP A 342 -20.74 13.23 -25.67
C ASP A 342 -21.46 14.47 -25.11
N LEU A 343 -21.99 14.36 -23.89
CA LEU A 343 -22.64 15.46 -23.16
C LEU A 343 -21.66 16.27 -22.28
N GLY A 344 -20.38 15.88 -22.22
CA GLY A 344 -19.40 16.50 -21.32
C GLY A 344 -19.71 16.31 -19.83
N LEU A 345 -20.43 15.25 -19.47
CA LEU A 345 -20.89 14.94 -18.10
C LEU A 345 -20.24 13.65 -17.57
N ASP A 346 -20.45 13.37 -16.28
CA ASP A 346 -19.96 12.15 -15.63
C ASP A 346 -21.07 11.09 -15.58
N LEU A 347 -20.74 9.82 -15.88
CA LEU A 347 -21.60 8.68 -15.55
C LEU A 347 -21.37 8.29 -14.09
N VAL A 348 -22.38 8.44 -13.23
CA VAL A 348 -22.28 8.21 -11.77
C VAL A 348 -23.17 7.04 -11.36
N GLU A 349 -22.59 6.03 -10.68
CA GLU A 349 -23.34 4.92 -10.10
C GLU A 349 -24.10 5.40 -8.85
N VAL A 350 -25.43 5.51 -8.97
CA VAL A 350 -26.30 6.06 -7.91
C VAL A 350 -27.03 4.97 -7.11
N SER A 351 -27.23 3.78 -7.70
CA SER A 351 -27.78 2.62 -7.00
C SER A 351 -26.98 1.36 -7.31
N PRO A 352 -25.90 1.08 -6.54
CA PRO A 352 -25.01 -0.06 -6.80
C PRO A 352 -25.64 -1.42 -6.50
N ARG A 353 -26.74 -1.47 -5.73
CA ARG A 353 -27.41 -2.71 -5.32
C ARG A 353 -28.51 -3.16 -6.29
N ALA A 354 -28.86 -2.32 -7.26
CA ALA A 354 -29.82 -2.70 -8.30
C ALA A 354 -29.17 -3.68 -9.29
N VAL A 355 -30.00 -4.50 -9.94
CA VAL A 355 -29.57 -5.44 -10.99
C VAL A 355 -30.34 -5.13 -12.28
N PRO A 356 -29.68 -4.62 -13.34
CA PRO A 356 -28.32 -4.06 -13.34
C PRO A 356 -28.22 -2.76 -12.52
N PRO A 357 -27.01 -2.34 -12.07
CA PRO A 357 -26.82 -1.11 -11.29
C PRO A 357 -27.38 0.12 -11.99
N VAL A 358 -27.97 1.04 -11.23
CA VAL A 358 -28.50 2.29 -11.80
C VAL A 358 -27.42 3.35 -11.82
N CYS A 359 -27.13 3.87 -13.01
CA CYS A 359 -26.23 4.97 -13.26
C CYS A 359 -27.00 6.19 -13.76
N ARG A 360 -26.56 7.39 -13.40
CA ARG A 360 -27.12 8.64 -13.90
C ARG A 360 -26.03 9.50 -14.51
N ILE A 361 -26.31 10.08 -15.68
CA ILE A 361 -25.43 11.05 -16.34
C ILE A 361 -25.64 12.40 -15.66
N MET A 362 -24.62 12.95 -15.00
CA MET A 362 -24.71 14.24 -14.30
C MET A 362 -23.33 14.86 -14.07
N ASP A 363 -23.29 16.11 -13.60
CA ASP A 363 -22.06 16.73 -13.10
C ASP A 363 -21.74 16.20 -11.68
N PHE A 364 -20.73 15.34 -11.58
CA PHE A 364 -20.34 14.74 -10.30
C PHE A 364 -19.78 15.77 -9.30
N GLY A 365 -19.11 16.81 -9.78
CA GLY A 365 -18.55 17.88 -8.95
C GLY A 365 -19.65 18.67 -8.26
N ARG A 366 -20.67 19.08 -9.02
CA ARG A 366 -21.84 19.80 -8.50
C ARG A 366 -22.67 18.93 -7.55
N PHE A 367 -22.83 17.64 -7.87
CA PHE A 367 -23.53 16.68 -7.01
C PHE A 367 -22.85 16.51 -5.65
N LYS A 368 -21.52 16.31 -5.62
CA LYS A 368 -20.74 16.17 -4.38
C LYS A 368 -20.81 17.41 -3.50
N TYR A 369 -20.83 18.60 -4.11
CA TYR A 369 -21.01 19.87 -3.39
C TYR A 369 -22.38 19.96 -2.71
N GLN A 370 -23.45 19.59 -3.41
CA GLN A 370 -24.81 19.61 -2.87
C GLN A 370 -25.00 18.58 -1.73
N GLU A 371 -24.47 17.37 -1.88
CA GLU A 371 -24.52 16.34 -0.84
C GLU A 371 -23.72 16.75 0.40
N SER A 372 -22.52 17.32 0.23
CA SER A 372 -21.76 17.86 1.36
C SER A 372 -22.50 18.97 2.10
N LYS A 373 -23.24 19.83 1.37
CA LYS A 373 -24.07 20.88 1.97
C LYS A 373 -25.24 20.29 2.77
N LYS A 374 -25.88 19.22 2.27
CA LYS A 374 -26.93 18.49 3.00
C LYS A 374 -26.39 17.75 4.23
N GLU A 375 -25.25 17.06 4.13
CA GLU A 375 -24.62 16.39 5.27
C GLU A 375 -24.22 17.38 6.36
N LYS A 376 -23.68 18.56 5.99
CA LYS A 376 -23.36 19.61 6.96
C LYS A 376 -24.63 20.19 7.62
N ALA A 377 -25.75 20.23 6.91
CA ALA A 377 -27.03 20.65 7.46
C ALA A 377 -27.62 19.57 8.39
N SER A 378 -27.52 18.28 8.06
CA SER A 378 -28.03 17.19 8.90
C SER A 378 -27.19 16.99 10.17
N ARG A 379 -25.86 17.15 10.09
CA ARG A 379 -24.96 17.09 11.25
C ARG A 379 -25.21 18.19 12.29
N LYS A 380 -25.81 19.33 11.90
CA LYS A 380 -26.20 20.41 12.84
C LYS A 380 -27.35 20.01 13.78
N HIS A 381 -28.08 18.93 13.49
CA HIS A 381 -29.22 18.48 14.29
C HIS A 381 -28.98 17.15 15.01
N GLN A 382 -27.77 16.58 14.92
CA GLN A 382 -27.44 15.32 15.58
C GLN A 382 -26.75 15.59 16.92
N SER A 383 -27.51 15.59 18.03
CA SER A 383 -26.90 15.59 19.37
C SER A 383 -26.18 14.27 19.59
N THR A 384 -24.85 14.33 19.64
CA THR A 384 -24.02 13.15 19.85
C THR A 384 -23.92 12.91 21.36
N VAL A 385 -24.37 11.76 21.84
CA VAL A 385 -24.12 11.33 23.22
C VAL A 385 -22.62 11.11 23.38
N VAL A 386 -21.93 12.01 24.09
CA VAL A 386 -20.48 11.94 24.30
C VAL A 386 -20.17 11.21 25.61
N LEU A 387 -19.15 10.35 25.61
CA LEU A 387 -18.63 9.77 26.85
C LEU A 387 -17.68 10.78 27.53
N LYS A 388 -18.04 11.25 28.73
CA LYS A 388 -17.26 12.20 29.54
C LYS A 388 -16.52 11.44 30.65
N GLU A 389 -15.21 11.59 30.73
CA GLU A 389 -14.39 10.93 31.76
C GLU A 389 -14.12 11.87 32.94
N ILE A 390 -14.33 11.39 34.17
CA ILE A 390 -14.06 12.13 35.40
C ILE A 390 -13.15 11.31 36.31
N LYS A 391 -12.08 11.95 36.79
CA LYS A 391 -11.01 11.31 37.56
C LYS A 391 -11.11 11.64 39.05
N PHE A 392 -11.00 10.61 39.88
CA PHE A 392 -11.01 10.68 41.34
C PHE A 392 -9.69 10.15 41.90
N ARG A 393 -9.36 10.59 43.11
CA ARG A 393 -8.25 10.05 43.89
C ARG A 393 -8.79 9.38 45.17
N PRO A 394 -8.10 8.38 45.74
CA PRO A 394 -8.55 7.73 46.97
C PRO A 394 -8.73 8.68 48.16
N LYS A 395 -7.96 9.77 48.20
CA LYS A 395 -8.04 10.84 49.22
C LYS A 395 -8.59 12.14 48.61
N THR A 396 -9.72 12.06 47.93
CA THR A 396 -10.37 13.27 47.37
C THR A 396 -10.97 14.08 48.52
N ASP A 397 -10.65 15.38 48.57
CA ASP A 397 -11.21 16.31 49.54
C ASP A 397 -12.73 16.47 49.34
N THR A 398 -13.49 16.70 50.41
CA THR A 398 -14.96 16.85 50.38
C THR A 398 -15.41 17.92 49.39
N HIS A 399 -14.67 19.04 49.27
CA HIS A 399 -15.03 20.11 48.35
C HIS A 399 -14.76 19.75 46.87
N ASP A 400 -13.70 18.96 46.59
CA ASP A 400 -13.41 18.47 45.23
C ASP A 400 -14.39 17.37 44.80
N LEU A 401 -14.86 16.57 45.76
CA LEU A 401 -15.90 15.56 45.56
C LEU A 401 -17.22 16.22 45.14
N ASP A 402 -17.69 17.22 45.89
CA ASP A 402 -18.94 17.94 45.61
C ASP A 402 -18.92 18.63 44.24
N PHE A 403 -17.80 19.24 43.88
CA PHE A 403 -17.63 19.88 42.58
C PHE A 403 -17.75 18.86 41.43
N LYS A 404 -17.13 17.69 41.58
CA LYS A 404 -17.19 16.61 40.58
C LYS A 404 -18.57 15.98 40.50
N LEU A 405 -19.28 15.82 41.62
CA LEU A 405 -20.66 15.35 41.65
C LEU A 405 -21.61 16.27 40.86
N LYS A 406 -21.47 17.60 41.01
CA LYS A 406 -22.22 18.57 40.20
C LYS A 406 -21.96 18.42 38.71
N HIS A 407 -20.72 18.17 38.30
CA HIS A 407 -20.37 17.91 36.90
C HIS A 407 -20.93 16.60 36.37
N ILE A 408 -20.90 15.53 37.17
CA ILE A 408 -21.50 14.24 36.80
C ILE A 408 -23.00 14.41 36.54
N ARG A 409 -23.73 15.03 37.47
CA ARG A 409 -25.18 15.28 37.32
C ARG A 409 -25.50 16.14 36.11
N ARG A 410 -24.70 17.19 35.85
CA ARG A 410 -24.84 18.05 34.67
C ARG A 410 -24.64 17.26 33.37
N PHE A 411 -23.59 16.45 33.26
CA PHE A 411 -23.34 15.66 32.05
C PHE A 411 -24.42 14.61 31.81
N LEU A 412 -24.89 13.94 32.85
CA LEU A 412 -26.01 13.00 32.74
C LEU A 412 -27.31 13.70 32.34
N GLY A 413 -27.60 14.89 32.90
CA GLY A 413 -28.75 15.72 32.51
C GLY A 413 -28.70 16.23 31.07
N GLU A 414 -27.50 16.45 30.52
CA GLU A 414 -27.27 16.78 29.10
C GLU A 414 -27.34 15.53 28.18
N GLY A 415 -27.68 14.35 28.72
CA GLY A 415 -27.80 13.10 27.96
C GLY A 415 -26.48 12.41 27.62
N ASN A 416 -25.36 12.85 28.21
CA ASN A 416 -24.04 12.24 28.02
C ASN A 416 -23.85 11.01 28.91
N LYS A 417 -22.93 10.11 28.54
CA LYS A 417 -22.48 9.01 29.42
C LYS A 417 -21.28 9.47 30.22
N VAL A 418 -21.16 9.09 31.48
CA VAL A 418 -20.02 9.46 32.34
C VAL A 418 -19.22 8.21 32.71
N ARG A 419 -17.89 8.26 32.53
CA ARG A 419 -16.94 7.24 32.98
C ARG A 419 -16.16 7.77 34.18
N LEU A 420 -16.24 7.07 35.30
CA LEU A 420 -15.46 7.40 36.50
C LEU A 420 -14.14 6.61 36.48
N MET A 421 -13.04 7.26 36.85
CA MET A 421 -11.72 6.64 36.90
C MET A 421 -10.99 7.01 38.18
N ILE A 422 -10.47 6.01 38.91
CA ILE A 422 -9.64 6.24 40.10
C ILE A 422 -8.17 6.22 39.70
N VAL A 423 -7.43 7.25 40.10
CA VAL A 423 -5.98 7.36 39.88
C VAL A 423 -5.25 7.19 41.21
N PHE A 424 -4.50 6.10 41.33
CA PHE A 424 -3.63 5.80 42.47
C PHE A 424 -2.21 6.35 42.24
N ARG A 425 -1.51 6.78 43.30
CA ARG A 425 -0.09 7.16 43.25
C ARG A 425 0.75 6.38 44.25
N GLY A 426 1.90 5.87 43.80
CA GLY A 426 2.89 5.23 44.67
C GLY A 426 2.32 4.00 45.40
N ARG A 427 2.46 3.96 46.72
CA ARG A 427 2.01 2.83 47.57
C ARG A 427 0.49 2.73 47.72
N GLU A 428 -0.28 3.69 47.20
CA GLU A 428 -1.75 3.68 47.26
C GLU A 428 -2.36 2.54 46.44
N ILE A 429 -1.63 1.99 45.45
CA ILE A 429 -2.11 0.88 44.62
C ILE A 429 -2.31 -0.43 45.41
N VAL A 430 -1.68 -0.53 46.58
CA VAL A 430 -1.76 -1.71 47.48
C VAL A 430 -3.09 -1.73 48.25
N HIS A 431 -3.84 -0.62 48.23
CA HIS A 431 -5.11 -0.44 48.94
C HIS A 431 -6.27 -0.12 47.98
N PRO A 432 -6.63 -1.02 47.04
CA PRO A 432 -7.68 -0.80 46.05
C PRO A 432 -9.06 -0.54 46.68
N GLU A 433 -9.31 -1.03 47.90
CA GLU A 433 -10.53 -0.81 48.69
C GLU A 433 -10.83 0.67 48.91
N THR A 434 -9.80 1.51 49.02
CA THR A 434 -9.96 2.96 49.19
C THR A 434 -10.47 3.65 47.91
N GLY A 435 -10.11 3.12 46.74
CA GLY A 435 -10.65 3.59 45.47
C GLY A 435 -12.08 3.12 45.23
N GLN A 436 -12.38 1.88 45.63
CA GLN A 436 -13.73 1.32 45.54
C GLN A 436 -14.73 2.10 46.42
N ALA A 437 -14.34 2.44 47.65
CA ALA A 437 -15.18 3.23 48.55
C ALA A 437 -15.58 4.59 47.96
N VAL A 438 -14.67 5.25 47.23
CA VAL A 438 -14.95 6.52 46.55
C VAL A 438 -15.92 6.32 45.38
N LEU A 439 -15.78 5.25 44.61
CA LEU A 439 -16.72 4.93 43.52
C LEU A 439 -18.11 4.59 44.05
N ASP A 440 -18.20 3.84 45.13
CA ASP A 440 -19.46 3.46 45.76
C ASP A 440 -20.18 4.69 46.35
N LEU A 441 -19.43 5.60 46.96
CA LEU A 441 -19.95 6.89 47.44
C LEU A 441 -20.48 7.74 46.30
N VAL A 442 -19.70 7.91 45.22
CA VAL A 442 -20.13 8.68 44.04
C VAL A 442 -21.35 8.03 43.37
N SER A 443 -21.40 6.70 43.30
CA SER A 443 -22.54 5.96 42.74
C SER A 443 -23.82 6.19 43.55
N LYS A 444 -23.75 6.12 44.89
CA LYS A 444 -24.89 6.38 45.78
C LYS A 444 -25.40 7.81 45.72
N GLU A 445 -24.51 8.78 45.53
CA GLU A 445 -24.88 10.20 45.42
C GLU A 445 -25.42 10.58 44.04
N VAL A 446 -25.12 9.79 42.99
CA VAL A 446 -25.50 10.10 41.59
C VAL A 446 -26.73 9.29 41.14
N ALA A 447 -26.98 8.12 41.72
CA ALA A 447 -28.20 7.34 41.56
C ALA A 447 -29.42 8.10 42.12
#